data_AF-H6SJR4-F1
#
_entry.id   AF-H6SJR4-F1
#
_cell.length_a   1.000
_cell.length_b   1.000
_cell.length_c   1.000
_cell.angle_alpha   90.00
_cell.angle_beta   90.00
_cell.angle_gamma   90.00
#
_symmetry.space_group_name_H-M   'P 1'
#
loop_
_entity.id
_entity.type
_entity.pdbx_description
1 polymer ?
#
loop_
_entity_poly.entity_id
_entity_poly.type
_entity_poly.pdbx_seq_one_letter_code
_entity_poly.pdbx_strand_id
1 'polypeptide(L)'
;MLTQLYRQTPRLSYGSKSEVIISPSRGAGRRPQMRVRPELDPDVDDLAPVEPDVTHYDEAHFVTYLRLLDAETDDADWTEVARIVLHRDPLADQDRTKACWESHLARAQWMTKIGYRRILEQAVEEARLTPRDRP
;
A
#
# COMPACT_ATOMS: atom_id res chain seq x y z
N MET A 1 -4.97 12.14 18.04
CA MET A 1 -4.79 13.31 17.15
C MET A 1 -4.09 12.89 15.85
N LEU A 2 -4.71 12.03 15.03
CA LEU A 2 -4.27 11.73 13.66
C LEU A 2 -5.43 11.71 12.64
N THR A 3 -6.67 11.89 13.10
CA THR A 3 -7.91 11.92 12.29
C THR A 3 -8.03 13.08 11.29
N GLN A 4 -7.03 13.95 11.16
CA GLN A 4 -7.04 15.08 10.21
C GLN A 4 -6.06 15.00 9.05
N LEU A 5 -5.08 14.08 9.04
CA LEU A 5 -4.04 14.08 7.99
C LEU A 5 -4.39 13.30 6.72
N TYR A 6 -5.50 12.56 6.69
CA TYR A 6 -5.87 11.71 5.55
C TYR A 6 -7.29 11.91 4.98
N ARG A 7 -8.01 12.96 5.40
CA ARG A 7 -9.43 13.14 5.01
C ARG A 7 -9.65 13.84 3.65
N GLN A 8 -8.67 14.32 2.90
CA GLN A 8 -8.96 14.97 1.61
C GLN A 8 -7.75 15.03 0.66
N THR A 9 -7.76 14.19 -0.36
CA THR A 9 -7.26 14.59 -1.69
C THR A 9 -8.44 14.50 -2.66
N PRO A 10 -8.92 15.62 -3.23
CA PRO A 10 -9.94 15.56 -4.26
C PRO A 10 -9.39 14.80 -5.46
N ARG A 11 -10.22 13.97 -6.11
CA ARG A 11 -9.93 13.41 -7.45
C ARG A 11 -9.50 14.55 -8.36
N LEU A 12 -8.21 14.67 -8.63
CA LEU A 12 -7.72 15.48 -9.73
C LEU A 12 -7.97 14.69 -11.00
N SER A 13 -9.08 15.02 -11.67
CA SER A 13 -9.27 14.74 -13.09
C SER A 13 -8.10 15.35 -13.86
N TYR A 14 -7.17 14.52 -14.30
CA TYR A 14 -6.11 14.95 -15.22
C TYR A 14 -6.71 15.07 -16.63
N GLY A 15 -7.27 16.25 -16.88
CA GLY A 15 -7.59 16.72 -18.22
C GLY A 15 -6.31 16.95 -19.03
N SER A 16 -6.38 16.54 -20.29
CA SER A 16 -5.45 16.84 -21.38
C SER A 16 -4.92 18.29 -21.34
N LYS A 17 -3.60 18.46 -21.36
CA LYS A 17 -2.92 19.45 -22.20
C LYS A 17 -1.41 19.19 -22.30
N SER A 18 -1.00 19.07 -23.54
CA SER A 18 0.35 19.10 -24.10
C SER A 18 1.10 20.37 -23.68
N GLU A 19 2.37 20.28 -23.26
CA GLU A 19 3.52 20.80 -24.03
C GLU A 19 4.87 20.52 -23.36
N VAL A 20 5.84 20.27 -24.24
CA VAL A 20 7.27 19.99 -24.08
C VAL A 20 7.97 21.35 -23.79
N ILE A 21 9.05 21.48 -23.02
CA ILE A 21 10.47 21.43 -23.45
C ILE A 21 11.30 21.99 -22.27
N ILE A 22 12.37 21.27 -21.86
CA ILE A 22 13.75 21.77 -21.68
C ILE A 22 14.66 20.54 -21.44
N SER A 23 15.68 20.38 -22.28
CA SER A 23 16.81 19.44 -22.15
C SER A 23 18.12 20.25 -22.18
N PRO A 24 19.31 19.66 -21.94
CA PRO A 24 19.70 18.69 -20.92
C PRO A 24 20.90 19.22 -20.09
N SER A 25 21.16 18.67 -18.90
CA SER A 25 22.51 18.77 -18.32
C SER A 25 22.91 17.49 -17.60
N ARG A 26 24.13 17.06 -17.92
CA ARG A 26 24.80 15.81 -17.55
C ARG A 26 25.09 15.77 -16.05
N GLY A 27 24.86 14.61 -15.44
CA GLY A 27 25.27 14.31 -14.06
C GLY A 27 24.80 12.92 -13.69
N ALA A 28 25.62 11.92 -13.98
CA ALA A 28 25.37 10.52 -13.66
C ALA A 28 25.45 10.31 -12.13
N GLY A 29 24.32 10.52 -11.47
CA GLY A 29 24.01 9.93 -10.18
C GLY A 29 22.74 9.12 -10.39
N ARG A 30 22.83 7.80 -10.30
CA ARG A 30 21.67 6.91 -10.34
C ARG A 30 20.81 7.30 -9.14
N ARG A 31 19.85 8.21 -9.32
CA ARG A 31 18.83 8.48 -8.32
C ARG A 31 18.21 7.12 -8.02
N PRO A 32 18.16 6.65 -6.77
CA PRO A 32 17.36 5.49 -6.46
C PRO A 32 15.96 5.84 -6.98
N GLN A 33 15.51 5.10 -8.00
CA GLN A 33 14.15 5.22 -8.45
C GLN A 33 13.34 4.95 -7.19
N MET A 34 12.59 5.95 -6.70
CA MET A 34 11.54 5.65 -5.76
C MET A 34 10.67 4.64 -6.48
N ARG A 35 10.80 3.36 -6.10
CA ARG A 35 9.92 2.27 -6.51
C ARG A 35 8.51 2.86 -6.43
N VAL A 36 7.83 2.92 -7.57
CA VAL A 36 6.45 3.37 -7.78
C VAL A 36 5.88 4.18 -6.61
N ARG A 37 5.70 5.50 -6.80
CA ARG A 37 5.02 6.36 -5.81
C ARG A 37 3.79 5.61 -5.30
N PRO A 38 3.70 5.26 -4.01
CA PRO A 38 2.66 4.36 -3.53
C PRO A 38 1.31 4.91 -3.93
N GLU A 39 0.49 4.07 -4.55
CA GLU A 39 -0.91 4.40 -4.72
C GLU A 39 -1.49 4.56 -3.31
N LEU A 40 -1.99 5.75 -3.01
CA LEU A 40 -2.41 6.09 -1.65
C LEU A 40 -3.78 5.50 -1.32
N ASP A 41 -4.49 5.04 -2.34
CA ASP A 41 -5.90 4.67 -2.28
C ASP A 41 -6.25 3.58 -3.32
N PRO A 42 -5.53 2.45 -3.36
CA PRO A 42 -5.85 1.38 -4.28
C PRO A 42 -7.18 0.72 -3.90
N ASP A 43 -7.96 0.34 -4.90
CA ASP A 43 -9.13 -0.52 -4.69
C ASP A 43 -8.68 -1.91 -4.20
N VAL A 44 -9.43 -2.48 -3.26
CA VAL A 44 -9.13 -3.78 -2.66
C VAL A 44 -10.02 -4.89 -3.22
N ASP A 45 -9.44 -6.08 -3.33
CA ASP A 45 -10.19 -7.30 -3.60
C ASP A 45 -11.16 -7.62 -2.45
N ASP A 46 -12.09 -8.55 -2.69
CA ASP A 46 -13.07 -8.96 -1.67
C ASP A 46 -12.43 -9.56 -0.43
N LEU A 47 -11.28 -10.22 -0.59
CA LEU A 47 -10.53 -10.85 0.48
C LEU A 47 -9.05 -10.59 0.28
N ALA A 48 -8.34 -10.38 1.38
CA ALA A 48 -6.89 -10.29 1.36
C ALA A 48 -6.23 -11.65 1.05
N PRO A 49 -4.99 -11.65 0.51
CA PRO A 49 -4.20 -12.85 0.33
C PRO A 49 -3.99 -13.60 1.65
N VAL A 50 -3.92 -14.93 1.56
CA VAL A 50 -3.69 -15.85 2.70
C VAL A 50 -2.41 -16.67 2.55
N GLU A 51 -1.64 -16.39 1.51
CA GLU A 51 -0.40 -17.06 1.15
C GLU A 51 0.66 -16.90 2.25
N PRO A 52 1.54 -17.89 2.45
CA PRO A 52 2.57 -17.85 3.50
C PRO A 52 3.72 -16.89 3.20
N ASP A 53 3.78 -16.35 1.98
CA ASP A 53 4.79 -15.42 1.51
C ASP A 53 4.16 -14.06 1.17
N VAL A 54 5.00 -13.03 1.10
CA VAL A 54 4.59 -11.68 0.68
C VAL A 54 4.34 -11.69 -0.82
N THR A 55 3.19 -11.17 -1.22
CA THR A 55 2.71 -11.11 -2.60
C THR A 55 2.85 -9.70 -3.17
N HIS A 56 2.75 -9.56 -4.49
CA HIS A 56 2.64 -8.23 -5.11
C HIS A 56 1.37 -7.47 -4.68
N TYR A 57 0.31 -8.19 -4.27
CA TYR A 57 -0.87 -7.56 -3.67
C TYR A 57 -0.49 -6.85 -2.37
N ASP A 58 0.28 -7.52 -1.50
CA ASP A 58 0.73 -6.91 -0.24
C ASP A 58 1.56 -5.65 -0.51
N GLU A 59 2.48 -5.70 -1.48
CA GLU A 59 3.33 -4.56 -1.86
C GLU A 59 2.52 -3.35 -2.37
N ALA A 60 1.47 -3.60 -3.14
CA ALA A 60 0.57 -2.56 -3.63
C ALA A 60 -0.28 -1.94 -2.50
N HIS A 61 -0.58 -2.70 -1.45
CA HIS A 61 -1.52 -2.32 -0.40
C HIS A 61 -0.87 -1.92 0.93
N PHE A 62 0.44 -1.65 0.98
CA PHE A 62 1.11 -1.23 2.21
C PHE A 62 0.47 0.00 2.87
N VAL A 63 0.06 1.00 2.09
CA VAL A 63 -0.59 2.20 2.63
C VAL A 63 -1.96 1.86 3.25
N THR A 64 -2.74 1.01 2.57
CA THR A 64 -4.03 0.50 3.08
C THR A 64 -3.84 -0.26 4.39
N TYR A 65 -2.84 -1.16 4.48
CA TYR A 65 -2.54 -1.89 5.70
C TYR A 65 -2.13 -1.00 6.85
N LEU A 66 -1.30 0.02 6.62
CA LEU A 66 -0.92 0.98 7.66
C LEU A 66 -2.14 1.74 8.19
N ARG A 67 -3.04 2.19 7.30
CA ARG A 67 -4.29 2.86 7.70
C ARG A 67 -5.21 1.97 8.51
N LEU A 68 -5.30 0.67 8.19
CA LEU A 68 -6.09 -0.29 8.97
C LEU A 68 -5.50 -0.50 10.38
N LEU A 69 -4.18 -0.61 10.49
CA LEU A 69 -3.49 -0.79 11.78
C LEU A 69 -3.58 0.46 12.66
N ASP A 70 -3.48 1.65 12.08
CA ASP A 70 -3.70 2.92 12.79
C ASP A 70 -5.14 3.00 13.31
N ALA A 71 -6.13 2.63 12.48
CA ALA A 71 -7.53 2.61 12.88
C ALA A 71 -7.83 1.58 13.98
N GLU A 72 -7.20 0.40 13.94
CA GLU A 72 -7.26 -0.58 15.03
C GLU A 72 -6.65 -0.03 16.33
N THR A 73 -5.54 0.69 16.24
CA THR A 73 -4.88 1.32 17.40
C THR A 73 -5.74 2.42 18.03
N ASP A 74 -6.49 3.16 17.22
CA ASP A 74 -7.43 4.19 17.64
C ASP A 74 -8.82 3.63 18.06
N ASP A 75 -9.01 2.30 18.08
CA ASP A 75 -10.28 1.61 18.37
C ASP A 75 -11.45 2.14 17.52
N ALA A 76 -11.18 2.43 16.24
CA ALA A 76 -12.15 3.01 15.34
C ALA A 76 -13.25 2.01 14.94
N ASP A 77 -14.47 2.51 14.69
CA ASP A 77 -15.56 1.67 14.20
C ASP A 77 -15.23 1.11 12.82
N TRP A 78 -15.26 -0.23 12.71
CA TRP A 78 -14.99 -0.95 11.48
C TRP A 78 -15.88 -0.48 10.32
N THR A 79 -17.11 0.00 10.57
CA THR A 79 -17.98 0.50 9.50
C THR A 79 -17.50 1.82 8.89
N GLU A 80 -16.87 2.68 9.70
CA GLU A 80 -16.24 3.91 9.23
C GLU A 80 -14.94 3.59 8.48
N VAL A 81 -14.14 2.68 9.04
CA VAL A 81 -12.89 2.21 8.42
C VAL A 81 -13.15 1.56 7.06
N ALA A 82 -14.16 0.69 6.94
CA ALA A 82 -14.50 0.04 5.68
C ALA A 82 -14.87 1.05 4.58
N ARG A 83 -15.58 2.13 4.92
CA ARG A 83 -15.93 3.18 3.95
C ARG A 83 -14.73 4.04 3.56
N ILE A 84 -13.92 4.43 4.53
CA ILE A 84 -12.84 5.40 4.33
C ILE A 84 -11.58 4.74 3.76
N VAL A 85 -11.25 3.53 4.18
CA VAL A 85 -9.98 2.85 3.86
C VAL A 85 -10.16 1.78 2.78
N LEU A 86 -11.28 1.07 2.76
CA LEU A 86 -11.54 -0.04 1.82
C LEU A 86 -12.54 0.33 0.73
N HIS A 87 -13.09 1.54 0.77
CA HIS A 87 -14.10 2.04 -0.17
C HIS A 87 -15.35 1.16 -0.29
N ARG A 88 -15.71 0.45 0.78
CA ARG A 88 -16.88 -0.45 0.82
C ARG A 88 -17.98 0.11 1.69
N ASP A 89 -19.22 -0.02 1.24
CA ASP A 89 -20.39 0.40 2.00
C ASP A 89 -21.03 -0.78 2.77
N PRO A 90 -20.91 -0.82 4.10
CA PRO A 90 -21.53 -1.87 4.91
C PRO A 90 -23.06 -1.82 4.91
N LEU A 91 -23.70 -0.73 4.42
CA LEU A 91 -25.17 -0.70 4.25
C LEU A 91 -25.63 -1.43 2.99
N ALA A 92 -24.77 -1.52 1.96
CA ALA A 92 -25.08 -2.21 0.72
C ALA A 92 -24.94 -3.73 0.88
N ASP A 93 -23.86 -4.18 1.53
CA ASP A 93 -23.61 -5.59 1.85
C ASP A 93 -22.75 -5.69 3.10
N GLN A 94 -23.40 -5.82 4.26
CA GLN A 94 -22.74 -5.81 5.55
C GLN A 94 -21.77 -6.98 5.71
N ASP A 95 -22.20 -8.19 5.35
CA ASP A 95 -21.45 -9.42 5.58
C ASP A 95 -20.19 -9.45 4.71
N ARG A 96 -20.28 -9.15 3.40
CA ARG A 96 -19.11 -9.09 2.53
C ARG A 96 -18.17 -7.96 2.91
N THR A 97 -18.71 -6.80 3.30
CA THR A 97 -17.88 -5.67 3.74
C THR A 97 -17.11 -6.01 5.01
N LYS A 98 -17.77 -6.67 5.96
CA LYS A 98 -17.13 -7.10 7.19
C LYS A 98 -16.06 -8.16 6.94
N ALA A 99 -16.33 -9.16 6.10
CA ALA A 99 -15.34 -10.17 5.72
C ALA A 99 -14.12 -9.56 5.00
N CYS A 100 -14.33 -8.58 4.12
CA CYS A 100 -13.25 -7.82 3.50
C CYS A 100 -12.41 -7.09 4.56
N TRP A 101 -13.06 -6.38 5.49
CA TRP A 101 -12.36 -5.67 6.57
C TRP A 101 -11.55 -6.62 7.46
N GLU A 102 -12.16 -7.71 7.93
CA GLU A 102 -11.49 -8.70 8.79
C GLU A 102 -10.28 -9.34 8.10
N SER A 103 -10.43 -9.77 6.84
CA SER A 103 -9.33 -10.39 6.10
C SER A 103 -8.16 -9.44 5.86
N HIS A 104 -8.43 -8.19 5.51
CA HIS A 104 -7.39 -7.18 5.28
C HIS A 104 -6.71 -6.74 6.57
N LEU A 105 -7.45 -6.57 7.67
CA LEU A 105 -6.87 -6.28 8.98
C LEU A 105 -5.98 -7.45 9.45
N ALA A 106 -6.45 -8.69 9.33
CA ALA A 106 -5.67 -9.87 9.67
C ALA A 106 -4.38 -9.97 8.83
N ARG A 107 -4.47 -9.68 7.52
CA ARG A 107 -3.29 -9.66 6.64
C ARG A 107 -2.32 -8.53 7.00
N ALA A 108 -2.81 -7.34 7.32
CA ALA A 108 -1.99 -6.22 7.81
C ALA A 108 -1.23 -6.60 9.09
N GLN A 109 -1.88 -7.26 10.04
CA GLN A 109 -1.23 -7.77 11.25
C GLN A 109 -0.20 -8.87 10.95
N TRP A 110 -0.46 -9.73 9.97
CA TRP A 110 0.51 -10.72 9.52
C TRP A 110 1.75 -10.06 8.90
N MET A 111 1.56 -8.97 8.14
CA MET A 111 2.66 -8.21 7.55
C MET A 111 3.60 -7.63 8.60
N THR A 112 3.09 -7.18 9.76
CA THR A 112 3.94 -6.66 10.85
C THR A 112 4.68 -7.76 11.62
N LYS A 113 4.10 -8.96 11.71
CA LYS A 113 4.66 -10.08 12.48
C LYS A 113 5.62 -10.96 11.68
N ILE A 114 5.26 -11.26 10.42
CA ILE A 114 5.92 -12.25 9.55
C ILE A 114 6.35 -11.63 8.23
N GLY A 115 5.45 -10.93 7.53
CA GLY A 115 5.71 -10.43 6.18
C GLY A 115 6.92 -9.50 6.09
N TYR A 116 7.10 -8.58 7.04
CA TYR A 116 8.27 -7.69 7.09
C TYR A 116 9.59 -8.45 7.16
N ARG A 117 9.64 -9.55 7.92
CA ARG A 117 10.84 -10.39 7.99
C ARG A 117 11.14 -11.05 6.65
N ARG A 118 10.10 -11.54 5.95
CA ARG A 118 10.25 -12.13 4.60
C ARG A 118 10.82 -11.15 3.60
N ILE A 119 10.36 -9.89 3.62
CA ILE A 119 10.91 -8.84 2.75
C ILE A 119 12.40 -8.65 2.99
N LEU A 120 12.83 -8.61 4.26
CA LEU A 120 14.25 -8.47 4.60
C LEU A 120 15.07 -9.69 4.15
N GLU A 121 14.57 -10.90 4.37
CA GLU A 121 15.21 -12.13 3.92
C GLU A 121 15.38 -12.16 2.39
N GLN A 122 14.34 -11.77 1.65
CA GLN A 122 14.36 -11.67 0.18
C GLN A 122 15.37 -10.63 -0.30
N ALA A 123 15.40 -9.43 0.32
CA ALA A 123 16.35 -8.38 -0.05
C ALA A 123 17.81 -8.79 0.21
N VAL A 124 18.07 -9.51 1.30
CA VAL A 124 19.41 -10.06 1.60
C VAL A 124 19.81 -11.08 0.55
N GLU A 125 18.90 -11.95 0.14
CA GLU A 125 19.18 -12.97 -0.87
C GLU A 125 19.39 -12.34 -2.26
N GLU A 126 18.55 -11.37 -2.65
CA GLU A 126 18.72 -10.60 -3.88
C GLU A 126 20.11 -9.91 -3.93
N ALA A 127 20.55 -9.34 -2.81
CA ALA A 127 21.87 -8.70 -2.68
C ALA A 127 23.05 -9.70 -2.73
N ARG A 128 22.84 -10.97 -2.35
CA ARG A 128 23.86 -12.04 -2.51
C ARG A 128 23.93 -12.55 -3.94
N LEU A 129 22.78 -12.63 -4.60
CA LEU A 129 22.63 -13.15 -5.96
C LEU A 129 22.93 -12.13 -7.05
N THR A 130 23.01 -10.83 -6.71
CA THR A 130 23.60 -9.81 -7.58
C THR A 130 25.10 -9.74 -7.31
N PRO A 131 25.96 -10.31 -8.16
CA PRO A 131 27.38 -10.04 -8.07
C PRO A 131 27.54 -8.53 -8.19
N ARG A 132 28.14 -7.89 -7.17
CA ARG A 132 28.71 -6.57 -7.40
C ARG A 132 29.77 -6.79 -8.47
N ASP A 133 29.44 -6.48 -9.72
CA ASP A 133 30.39 -6.50 -10.82
C ASP A 133 31.61 -5.67 -10.38
N ARG A 134 32.67 -6.41 -10.06
CA ARG A 134 34.04 -5.96 -10.00
C ARG A 134 34.39 -5.54 -11.43
N PRO A 135 34.64 -4.26 -11.65
CA PRO A 135 36.03 -3.79 -11.68
C PRO A 135 36.38 -2.81 -10.56
#